data_AF-A0A5B9AP93-F1
#
_entry.id   AF-A0A5B9AP93-F1
#
_cell.length_a   1.000
_cell.length_b   1.000
_cell.length_c   1.000
_cell.angle_alpha   90.00
_cell.angle_beta   90.00
_cell.angle_gamma   90.00
#
_symmetry.space_group_name_H-M   'P 1'
#
loop_
_entity.id
_entity.type
_entity.pdbx_description
1 polymer ?
#
loop_
_entity_poly.entity_id
_entity_poly.type
_entity_poly.pdbx_seq_one_letter_code
_entity_poly.pdbx_strand_id
1 'polypeptide(L)'
;MEKEHFKAAVQYDDWKGSVAADSADQEDFSDLLRDKGILKEGEVVKAISFYSGQRFLNIEAFVTDDEYGLKRERIEMTYEEFFKTFKRFSMKISRHGEFDDQEIEFKE
;
A
#
# COMPACT_ATOMS: atom_id res chain seq x y z
N MET A 1 18.48 -12.68 -7.25
CA MET A 1 17.41 -12.30 -6.32
C MET A 1 17.35 -10.79 -6.29
N GLU A 2 16.19 -10.23 -6.55
CA GLU A 2 15.95 -8.79 -6.41
C GLU A 2 15.82 -8.45 -4.92
N LYS A 3 16.25 -7.25 -4.53
CA LYS A 3 16.15 -6.76 -3.16
C LYS A 3 15.35 -5.47 -3.19
N GLU A 4 14.32 -5.42 -2.35
CA GLU A 4 13.47 -4.24 -2.15
C GLU A 4 13.71 -3.70 -0.74
N HIS A 5 13.93 -2.40 -0.60
CA HIS A 5 13.89 -1.76 0.71
C HIS A 5 12.45 -1.34 0.98
N PHE A 6 11.75 -2.09 1.82
CA PHE A 6 10.32 -1.90 2.06
C PHE A 6 10.04 -0.69 2.96
N LYS A 7 10.26 0.51 2.40
CA LYS A 7 10.01 1.82 3.01
C LYS A 7 9.66 2.81 1.90
N ALA A 8 8.59 3.58 2.09
CA ALA A 8 8.18 4.60 1.12
C ALA A 8 9.30 5.65 0.92
N ALA A 9 9.55 6.00 -0.35
CA ALA A 9 10.52 7.02 -0.75
C ALA A 9 10.11 7.65 -2.09
N VAL A 10 10.48 8.92 -2.27
CA VAL A 10 10.38 9.65 -3.54
C VAL A 10 11.70 10.38 -3.81
N GLN A 11 11.78 11.16 -4.89
CA GLN A 11 13.03 11.79 -5.32
C GLN A 11 13.69 12.68 -4.25
N TYR A 12 12.90 13.44 -3.48
CA TYR A 12 13.41 14.44 -2.51
C TYR A 12 12.96 14.21 -1.07
N ASP A 13 11.96 13.34 -0.84
CA ASP A 13 11.58 12.93 0.51
C ASP A 13 11.19 14.10 1.45
N ASP A 14 10.64 15.19 0.88
CA ASP A 14 10.27 16.42 1.61
C ASP A 14 9.16 16.21 2.64
N TRP A 15 8.33 15.21 2.42
CA TRP A 15 7.23 14.83 3.30
C TRP A 15 7.35 13.37 3.66
N LYS A 16 7.27 13.05 4.96
CA LYS A 16 7.35 11.70 5.50
C LYS A 16 6.28 11.50 6.56
N GLY A 17 5.97 10.24 6.84
CA GLY A 17 5.03 9.90 7.90
C GLY A 17 4.55 8.47 7.84
N SER A 18 3.34 8.25 8.32
CA SER A 18 2.75 6.94 8.54
C SER A 18 1.44 6.75 7.77
N VAL A 19 1.13 5.48 7.53
CA VAL A 19 -0.09 5.02 6.88
C VAL A 19 -0.69 3.88 7.69
N ALA A 20 -2.00 3.88 7.83
CA ALA A 20 -2.75 2.78 8.42
C ALA A 20 -4.04 2.56 7.62
N ALA A 21 -4.43 1.31 7.46
CA ALA A 21 -5.67 0.95 6.78
C ALA A 21 -6.31 -0.27 7.43
N ASP A 22 -7.64 -0.26 7.48
CA ASP A 22 -8.44 -1.42 7.84
C ASP A 22 -8.96 -2.07 6.55
N SER A 23 -8.83 -3.40 6.40
CA SER A 23 -9.45 -4.14 5.29
C SER A 23 -10.95 -3.88 5.21
N ALA A 24 -11.48 -3.76 3.99
CA ALA A 24 -12.91 -3.74 3.76
C ALA A 24 -13.57 -5.03 4.29
N ASP A 25 -14.81 -4.91 4.78
CA ASP A 25 -15.53 -6.08 5.32
C ASP A 25 -16.09 -6.98 4.19
N GLN A 26 -16.27 -6.41 3.00
CA GLN A 26 -16.67 -7.10 1.76
C GLN A 26 -15.82 -6.52 0.63
N GLU A 27 -15.24 -7.38 -0.21
CA GLU A 27 -14.38 -7.02 -1.34
C GLU A 27 -13.09 -6.29 -0.91
N ASP A 28 -12.30 -6.96 -0.06
CA ASP A 28 -11.00 -6.46 0.34
C ASP A 28 -9.96 -6.53 -0.79
N PHE A 29 -8.73 -6.09 -0.50
CA PHE A 29 -7.68 -6.06 -1.52
C PHE A 29 -7.35 -7.45 -2.08
N SER A 30 -7.40 -8.49 -1.24
CA SER A 30 -7.16 -9.86 -1.68
C SER A 30 -8.32 -10.40 -2.52
N ASP A 31 -9.56 -10.06 -2.16
CA ASP A 31 -10.75 -10.40 -2.95
C ASP A 31 -10.66 -9.81 -4.36
N LEU A 32 -10.35 -8.51 -4.46
CA LEU A 32 -10.19 -7.84 -5.74
C LEU A 32 -9.10 -8.50 -6.62
N LEU A 33 -7.98 -8.91 -6.03
CA LEU A 33 -6.93 -9.61 -6.79
C LEU A 33 -7.34 -11.02 -7.23
N ARG A 34 -8.16 -11.73 -6.44
CA ARG A 34 -8.74 -13.02 -6.85
C ARG A 34 -9.69 -12.82 -8.03
N ASP A 35 -10.53 -11.80 -7.99
CA ASP A 35 -11.47 -11.48 -9.07
C ASP A 35 -10.76 -11.08 -10.37
N LYS A 36 -9.59 -10.42 -10.27
CA LYS A 36 -8.71 -10.13 -11.42
C LYS A 36 -7.88 -11.34 -11.88
N GLY A 37 -7.94 -12.48 -11.19
CA GLY A 37 -7.15 -13.68 -11.49
C GLY A 37 -5.65 -13.56 -11.18
N ILE A 38 -5.26 -12.57 -10.38
CA ILE A 38 -3.87 -12.29 -10.00
C ILE A 38 -3.47 -13.10 -8.77
N LEU A 39 -4.35 -13.17 -7.77
CA LEU A 39 -4.16 -13.94 -6.55
C LEU A 39 -4.79 -15.34 -6.72
N LYS A 40 -4.00 -16.39 -6.60
CA LYS A 40 -4.46 -17.78 -6.76
C LYS A 40 -4.94 -18.37 -5.44
N GLU A 41 -5.59 -19.53 -5.50
CA GLU A 41 -5.95 -20.29 -4.31
C GLU A 41 -4.69 -20.68 -3.51
N GLY A 42 -4.74 -20.49 -2.19
CA GLY A 42 -3.60 -20.71 -1.30
C GLY A 42 -2.60 -19.56 -1.24
N GLU A 43 -2.65 -18.60 -2.17
CA GLU A 43 -1.80 -17.41 -2.12
C GLU A 43 -2.39 -16.34 -1.17
N VAL A 44 -1.51 -15.62 -0.49
CA VAL A 44 -1.87 -14.50 0.39
C VAL A 44 -1.06 -13.25 0.06
N VAL A 45 -1.71 -12.08 0.16
CA VAL A 45 -1.04 -10.78 0.05
C VAL A 45 -0.32 -10.48 1.38
N LYS A 46 0.99 -10.28 1.33
CA LYS A 46 1.81 -9.91 2.49
C LYS A 46 2.10 -8.42 2.58
N ALA A 47 2.12 -7.74 1.44
CA ALA A 47 2.47 -6.32 1.38
C ALA A 47 1.88 -5.67 0.12
N ILE A 48 1.67 -4.35 0.22
CA ILE A 48 1.21 -3.50 -0.87
C ILE A 48 2.19 -2.33 -0.97
N SER A 49 2.67 -2.06 -2.19
CA SER A 49 3.38 -0.82 -2.51
C SER A 49 2.47 0.06 -3.35
N PHE A 50 2.33 1.32 -2.95
CA PHE A 50 1.57 2.33 -3.66
C PHE A 50 2.48 3.51 -3.97
N TYR A 51 2.61 3.85 -5.25
CA TYR A 51 3.36 5.00 -5.71
C TYR A 51 2.53 5.80 -6.71
N SER A 52 2.34 7.09 -6.43
CA SER A 52 1.70 8.03 -7.35
C SER A 52 2.71 9.09 -7.78
N GLY A 53 2.98 9.17 -9.08
CA GLY A 53 3.75 10.23 -9.71
C GLY A 53 2.87 11.08 -10.63
N GLN A 54 3.44 12.16 -11.21
CA GLN A 54 2.69 13.11 -12.04
C GLN A 54 1.85 12.49 -13.17
N ARG A 55 2.26 11.33 -13.71
CA ARG A 55 1.61 10.69 -14.87
C ARG A 55 1.42 9.18 -14.73
N PHE A 56 1.77 8.59 -13.60
CA PHE A 56 1.66 7.15 -13.41
C PHE A 56 1.33 6.81 -11.98
N LEU A 57 0.48 5.80 -11.85
CA LEU A 57 0.17 5.10 -10.62
C LEU A 57 0.84 3.73 -10.73
N ASN A 58 1.63 3.37 -9.73
CA ASN A 58 2.17 2.03 -9.59
C ASN A 58 1.64 1.42 -8.30
N ILE A 59 0.88 0.33 -8.45
CA ILE A 59 0.38 -0.45 -7.32
C ILE A 59 0.92 -1.86 -7.51
N GLU A 60 1.60 -2.36 -6.49
CA GLU A 60 2.21 -3.68 -6.49
C GLU A 60 1.77 -4.45 -5.26
N ALA A 61 1.48 -5.73 -5.43
CA ALA A 61 1.25 -6.67 -4.34
C ALA A 61 2.41 -7.64 -4.22
N PHE A 62 2.82 -7.88 -2.99
CA PHE A 62 3.79 -8.90 -2.63
C PHE A 62 3.00 -10.10 -2.12
N VAL A 63 3.04 -11.19 -2.88
CA VAL A 63 2.19 -12.36 -2.71
C VAL A 63 3.05 -13.58 -2.41
N THR A 64 2.55 -14.52 -1.62
CA THR A 64 3.23 -15.79 -1.34
C THR A 64 2.22 -16.91 -1.08
N ASP A 65 2.62 -18.16 -1.31
CA ASP A 65 1.87 -19.39 -1.06
C ASP A 65 2.58 -20.32 -0.06
N ASP A 66 3.47 -19.77 0.77
CA ASP A 66 4.33 -20.45 1.76
C ASP A 66 5.33 -21.49 1.19
N GLU A 67 5.08 -22.09 0.03
CA GLU A 67 5.97 -23.06 -0.64
C GLU A 67 6.98 -22.42 -1.60
N TYR A 68 6.56 -21.44 -2.41
CA TYR A 68 7.35 -20.93 -3.55
C TYR A 68 7.97 -19.55 -3.30
N GLY A 69 7.83 -19.03 -2.08
CA GLY A 69 8.42 -17.76 -1.65
C GLY A 69 7.61 -16.53 -2.07
N LEU A 70 8.23 -15.35 -1.95
CA LEU A 70 7.57 -14.07 -2.21
C LEU A 70 7.71 -13.68 -3.69
N LYS A 71 6.58 -13.39 -4.35
CA LYS A 71 6.51 -12.80 -5.69
C LYS A 71 5.94 -11.38 -5.64
N ARG A 72 6.28 -10.57 -6.63
CA ARG A 72 5.78 -9.20 -6.79
C ARG A 72 4.91 -9.13 -8.05
N GLU A 73 3.67 -8.70 -7.90
CA GLU A 73 2.69 -8.56 -8.98
C GLU A 73 2.32 -7.08 -9.15
N ARG A 74 2.41 -6.57 -10.37
CA ARG A 74 1.95 -5.21 -10.69
C ARG A 74 0.47 -5.25 -11.02
N ILE A 75 -0.29 -4.34 -10.42
CA ILE A 75 -1.75 -4.34 -10.49
C ILE A 75 -2.22 -3.11 -11.26
N GLU A 76 -3.00 -3.35 -12.30
CA GLU A 76 -3.68 -2.28 -13.03
C GLU A 76 -5.04 -1.98 -12.37
N MET A 77 -5.12 -0.80 -11.77
CA MET A 77 -6.32 -0.26 -11.15
C MET A 77 -6.23 1.26 -10.97
N THR A 78 -7.38 1.87 -10.75
CA THR A 78 -7.56 3.29 -10.42
C THR A 78 -7.36 3.55 -8.94
N TYR A 79 -7.23 4.84 -8.56
CA TYR A 79 -7.24 5.26 -7.16
C TYR A 79 -8.52 4.83 -6.44
N GLU A 80 -9.67 4.92 -7.11
CA GLU A 80 -10.96 4.58 -6.54
C GLU A 80 -11.05 3.08 -6.23
N GLU A 81 -10.68 2.22 -7.18
CA GLU A 81 -10.59 0.77 -6.95
C GLU A 81 -9.65 0.46 -5.78
N PHE A 82 -8.47 1.09 -5.72
CA PHE A 82 -7.52 0.89 -4.63
C PHE A 82 -8.12 1.24 -3.25
N PHE A 83 -8.60 2.48 -3.08
CA PHE A 83 -9.08 2.93 -1.78
C PHE A 83 -10.38 2.27 -1.33
N LYS A 84 -11.20 1.75 -2.26
CA LYS A 84 -12.40 0.97 -1.93
C LYS A 84 -12.09 -0.35 -1.21
N THR A 85 -10.91 -0.93 -1.42
CA THR A 85 -10.49 -2.18 -0.77
C THR A 85 -10.25 -2.05 0.74
N PHE A 86 -10.30 -0.82 1.27
CA PHE A 86 -10.13 -0.52 2.69
C PHE A 86 -11.40 0.15 3.22
N LYS A 87 -11.93 -0.32 4.36
CA LYS A 87 -13.05 0.37 5.03
C LYS A 87 -12.63 1.70 5.65
N ARG A 88 -11.36 1.81 6.02
CA ARG A 88 -10.72 3.02 6.55
C ARG A 88 -9.29 3.09 6.04
N PHE A 89 -8.89 4.26 5.59
CA PHE A 89 -7.52 4.55 5.18
C PHE A 89 -7.11 5.89 5.78
N SER A 90 -5.99 5.91 6.50
CA SER A 90 -5.45 7.11 7.14
C SER A 90 -3.99 7.29 6.76
N MET A 91 -3.63 8.52 6.40
CA MET A 91 -2.26 8.92 6.12
C MET A 91 -1.99 10.25 6.83
N LYS A 92 -0.89 10.30 7.57
CA LYS A 92 -0.37 11.53 8.16
C LYS A 92 1.04 11.72 7.65
N ILE A 93 1.32 12.89 7.10
CA ILE A 93 2.66 13.27 6.65
C ILE A 93 3.00 14.65 7.20
N SER A 94 4.27 14.84 7.53
CA SER A 94 4.84 16.08 8.02
C SER A 94 6.13 16.38 7.28
N ARG A 95 6.59 17.63 7.32
CA ARG A 95 7.85 18.03 6.68
C ARG A 95 8.98 17.21 7.26
N HIS A 96 9.68 16.48 6.41
CA HIS A 96 10.77 15.58 6.80
C HIS A 96 10.45 14.60 7.96
N GLY A 97 9.18 14.34 8.26
CA GLY A 97 8.74 13.51 9.40
C GLY A 97 8.76 14.22 10.76
N GLU A 98 8.77 15.55 10.79
CA GLU A 98 8.84 16.36 12.01
C GLU A 98 7.81 16.02 13.09
N PHE A 99 6.62 15.53 12.72
CA PHE A 99 5.52 15.17 13.65
C PHE A 99 5.27 13.66 13.76
N ASP A 100 6.15 12.84 13.22
CA ASP A 100 5.96 11.39 13.28
C ASP A 100 6.00 10.90 14.75
N ASP A 101 4.98 10.13 15.14
CA ASP A 101 4.78 9.60 16.50
C ASP A 101 4.73 10.66 17.63
N GLN A 102 4.32 11.89 17.30
CA GLN A 102 4.17 12.99 18.27
C GLN A 102 2.70 13.34 18.55
N GLU A 103 2.41 13.68 19.81
CA GLU A 103 1.22 14.45 20.16
C GLU A 103 1.52 15.93 19.93
N ILE A 104 0.68 16.61 19.12
CA ILE A 104 0.86 18.02 18.79
C ILE A 104 -0.29 18.85 19.33
N GLU A 105 0.02 20.04 19.86
CA GLU A 105 -0.96 21.04 20.26
C GLU A 105 -1.07 22.12 19.16
N PHE A 106 -2.28 22.55 18.86
CA PHE A 106 -2.53 23.64 17.91
C PHE A 106 -3.68 24.50 18.41
N LYS A 107 -3.70 25.77 17.97
CA LYS A 107 -4.79 26.68 18.28
C LYS A 107 -5.96 26.39 17.34
N GLU A 108 -7.17 26.44 17.88
CA GLU A 108 -8.43 26.39 17.10
C GLU A 108 -8.63 27.68 16.27
#